data_AF-A0A7V0Q726-F1
#
_entry.id   AF-A0A7V0Q726-F1
#
_cell.length_a   1.000
_cell.length_b   1.000
_cell.length_c   1.000
_cell.angle_alpha   90.00
_cell.angle_beta   90.00
_cell.angle_gamma   90.00
#
_symmetry.space_group_name_H-M   'P 1'
#
loop_
_entity.id
_entity.type
_entity.pdbx_description
1 polymer ?
#
loop_
_entity_poly.entity_id
_entity_poly.type
_entity_poly.pdbx_seq_one_letter_code
_entity_poly.pdbx_strand_id
1 'polypeptide(L)'
;MTKIEVTCGKCKRKFYKEDYENKSCPHCGHVAKKENSSGGKPCFITTACVEAAGLPDNCTELETMRYLRDEYLAKSDEGKRMTQEYYEIAPTIVEKIGREENSKEIFGDIFSDIRGIVSLVKTGNLESATGNYEKMVLGLKQRYIKTWNMEVV
;
A
#
# COMPACT_ATOMS: atom_id res chain seq x y z
N MET A 1 -31.45 -9.04 21.72
CA MET A 1 -30.78 -9.89 20.72
C MET A 1 -30.82 -9.14 19.39
N THR A 2 -29.73 -8.52 18.98
CA THR A 2 -29.70 -7.62 17.81
C THR A 2 -29.49 -8.46 16.56
N LYS A 3 -30.57 -8.83 15.87
CA LYS A 3 -30.51 -9.57 14.61
C LYS A 3 -29.95 -8.66 13.52
N ILE A 4 -28.68 -8.86 13.16
CA ILE A 4 -28.06 -8.07 12.08
C ILE A 4 -28.45 -8.72 10.75
N GLU A 5 -29.27 -8.03 9.96
CA GLU A 5 -29.58 -8.42 8.58
C GLU A 5 -28.38 -8.12 7.67
N VAL A 6 -27.97 -9.12 6.89
CA VAL A 6 -26.86 -9.06 5.95
C VAL A 6 -27.39 -9.45 4.57
N THR A 7 -26.98 -8.73 3.53
CA THR A 7 -27.32 -9.08 2.14
C THR A 7 -26.09 -9.65 1.44
N CYS A 8 -26.22 -10.80 0.78
CA CYS A 8 -25.14 -11.39 0.01
C CYS A 8 -24.80 -10.52 -1.21
N GLY A 9 -23.52 -10.17 -1.38
CA GLY A 9 -23.05 -9.40 -2.54
C GLY A 9 -23.29 -10.10 -3.88
N LYS A 10 -23.22 -11.43 -3.91
CA LYS A 10 -23.39 -12.26 -5.12
C LYS A 10 -24.85 -12.56 -5.48
N CYS A 11 -25.62 -13.13 -4.55
CA CYS A 11 -26.99 -13.58 -4.83
C CYS A 11 -28.07 -12.59 -4.37
N LYS A 12 -27.70 -11.44 -3.78
CA LYS A 12 -28.61 -10.40 -3.27
C LYS A 12 -29.64 -10.88 -2.24
N ARG A 13 -29.45 -12.09 -1.68
CA ARG A 13 -30.32 -12.69 -0.67
C ARG A 13 -29.99 -12.12 0.71
N LYS A 14 -31.02 -11.81 1.48
CA LYS A 14 -30.92 -11.37 2.88
C LYS A 14 -30.81 -12.58 3.82
N PHE A 15 -29.94 -12.51 4.81
CA PHE A 15 -29.75 -13.53 5.85
C PHE A 15 -29.29 -12.89 7.17
N TYR A 16 -29.33 -13.64 8.27
CA TYR A 16 -29.02 -13.13 9.62
C TYR A 16 -27.66 -13.62 10.11
N LYS A 17 -26.98 -12.80 10.91
CA LYS A 17 -25.57 -12.97 11.29
C LYS A 17 -25.32 -13.97 12.45
N GLU A 18 -26.33 -14.61 13.02
CA GLU A 18 -26.23 -15.40 14.27
C GLU A 18 -25.51 -16.77 14.14
N ASP A 19 -25.11 -17.19 12.93
CA ASP A 19 -24.40 -18.46 12.65
C ASP A 19 -22.89 -18.29 12.37
N TYR A 20 -22.24 -17.33 13.03
CA TYR A 20 -20.97 -16.73 12.58
C TYR A 20 -19.69 -17.52 12.91
N GLU A 21 -19.47 -18.66 12.26
CA GLU A 21 -18.10 -19.20 12.11
C GLU A 21 -17.62 -19.28 10.65
N ASN A 22 -18.52 -19.35 9.66
CA ASN A 22 -18.10 -19.77 8.32
C ASN A 22 -18.03 -18.67 7.24
N LYS A 23 -18.16 -17.38 7.59
CA LYS A 23 -17.93 -16.19 6.71
C LYS A 23 -18.46 -16.33 5.26
N SER A 24 -19.52 -17.12 5.07
CA SER A 24 -19.99 -17.59 3.77
C SER A 24 -21.50 -17.55 3.75
N CYS A 25 -22.07 -17.12 2.62
CA CYS A 25 -23.51 -17.06 2.45
C CYS A 25 -24.11 -18.48 2.48
N PRO A 26 -25.05 -18.79 3.40
CA PRO A 26 -25.62 -20.13 3.55
C PRO A 26 -26.41 -20.60 2.31
N HIS A 27 -26.81 -19.67 1.45
CA HIS A 27 -27.59 -19.98 0.25
C HIS A 27 -26.73 -20.33 -0.97
N CYS A 28 -25.55 -19.72 -1.12
CA CYS A 28 -24.75 -19.87 -2.36
C CYS A 28 -23.27 -20.19 -2.10
N GLY A 29 -22.87 -20.38 -0.84
CA GLY A 29 -21.48 -20.61 -0.46
C GLY A 29 -20.54 -19.43 -0.76
N HIS A 30 -21.09 -18.24 -1.06
CA HIS A 30 -20.29 -17.07 -1.34
C HIS A 30 -19.63 -16.57 -0.06
N VAL A 31 -18.33 -16.81 0.07
CA VAL A 31 -17.47 -16.11 1.02
C VAL A 31 -17.33 -14.68 0.51
N ALA A 32 -17.80 -13.71 1.29
CA ALA A 32 -17.42 -12.33 1.05
C ALA A 32 -15.89 -12.30 1.16
N LYS A 33 -15.18 -12.19 0.03
CA LYS A 33 -13.74 -11.95 0.08
C LYS A 33 -13.58 -10.77 1.01
N LYS A 34 -12.75 -10.92 2.05
CA LYS A 34 -12.12 -9.74 2.62
C LYS A 34 -11.37 -9.13 1.45
N GLU A 35 -12.01 -8.18 0.77
CA GLU A 35 -11.27 -7.00 0.35
C GLU A 35 -10.51 -6.64 1.62
N ASN A 36 -9.18 -6.69 1.56
CA ASN A 36 -8.34 -6.30 2.68
C ASN A 36 -8.48 -4.78 2.83
N SER A 37 -9.69 -4.33 3.10
CA SER A 37 -10.12 -2.97 3.37
C SER A 37 -9.78 -2.68 4.83
N SER A 38 -8.51 -2.84 5.15
CA SER A 38 -7.90 -2.15 6.29
C SER A 38 -7.74 -0.69 5.90
N GLY A 39 -8.87 0.02 5.72
CA GLY A 39 -9.07 1.49 5.76
C GLY A 39 -8.06 2.45 5.12
N GLY A 40 -7.03 1.98 4.42
CA GLY A 40 -5.88 2.74 3.97
C GLY A 40 -5.69 2.52 2.48
N LYS A 41 -5.42 3.61 1.78
CA LYS A 41 -5.13 3.61 0.36
C LYS A 41 -3.92 2.69 0.06
N PRO A 42 -3.88 1.97 -1.08
CA PRO A 42 -2.86 0.95 -1.37
C PRO A 42 -1.43 1.54 -1.43
N CYS A 43 -0.45 0.86 -0.84
CA CYS A 43 0.97 1.22 -0.95
C CYS A 43 1.57 0.62 -2.22
N PHE A 44 1.33 1.23 -3.39
CA PHE A 44 1.74 0.69 -4.70
C PHE A 44 3.18 0.16 -4.74
N ILE A 45 4.16 0.96 -4.30
CA ILE A 45 5.58 0.57 -4.33
C ILE A 45 5.85 -0.57 -3.35
N THR A 46 5.36 -0.47 -2.11
CA THR A 46 5.62 -1.49 -1.09
C THR A 46 4.91 -2.80 -1.39
N THR A 47 3.71 -2.78 -1.96
CA THR A 47 3.01 -3.98 -2.45
C THR A 47 3.82 -4.64 -3.55
N ALA A 48 4.29 -3.90 -4.56
CA ALA A 48 5.14 -4.45 -5.62
C ALA A 48 6.46 -5.04 -5.08
N CYS A 49 7.06 -4.41 -4.06
CA CYS A 49 8.25 -4.92 -3.40
C CYS A 49 8.01 -6.24 -2.65
N VAL A 50 6.90 -6.32 -1.91
CA VAL A 50 6.52 -7.51 -1.12
C VAL A 50 6.15 -8.67 -2.04
N GLU A 51 5.45 -8.38 -3.16
CA GLU A 51 5.18 -9.35 -4.22
C GLU A 51 6.48 -9.85 -4.88
N ALA A 52 7.41 -8.95 -5.21
CA ALA A 52 8.70 -9.31 -5.79
C ALA A 52 9.57 -10.15 -4.84
N ALA A 53 9.48 -9.87 -3.54
CA ALA A 53 10.17 -10.60 -2.48
C ALA A 53 9.49 -11.93 -2.08
N GLY A 54 8.30 -12.23 -2.63
CA GLY A 54 7.53 -13.43 -2.28
C GLY A 54 6.98 -13.42 -0.84
N LEU A 55 6.85 -12.24 -0.23
CA LEU A 55 6.36 -12.06 1.13
C LEU A 55 4.82 -11.90 1.13
N PRO A 56 4.13 -12.21 2.23
CA PRO A 56 2.69 -12.01 2.34
C PRO A 56 2.34 -10.51 2.44
N ASP A 57 1.21 -10.11 1.84
CA ASP A 57 0.64 -8.74 1.83
C ASP A 57 0.34 -8.13 3.22
N ASN A 58 0.47 -8.89 4.30
CA ASN A 58 0.27 -8.42 5.68
C ASN A 58 1.59 -8.39 6.46
N CYS A 59 2.71 -8.05 5.80
CA CYS A 59 3.99 -7.88 6.48
C CYS A 59 3.99 -6.61 7.34
N THR A 60 4.80 -6.64 8.40
CA THR A 60 4.88 -5.55 9.37
C THR A 60 5.38 -4.25 8.72
N GLU A 61 6.19 -4.37 7.69
CA GLU A 61 6.72 -3.27 6.89
C GLU A 61 5.60 -2.50 6.19
N LEU A 62 4.64 -3.20 5.58
CA LEU A 62 3.47 -2.57 4.95
C LEU A 62 2.62 -1.80 5.96
N GLU A 63 2.33 -2.40 7.12
CA GLU A 63 1.55 -1.74 8.17
C GLU A 63 2.28 -0.52 8.73
N THR A 64 3.59 -0.62 8.96
CA THR A 64 4.40 0.49 9.49
C THR A 64 4.47 1.65 8.49
N MET A 65 4.63 1.36 7.19
CA MET A 65 4.65 2.39 6.15
C MET A 65 3.28 3.05 5.97
N ARG A 66 2.19 2.28 6.08
CA ARG A 66 0.82 2.83 6.10
C ARG A 66 0.62 3.76 7.29
N TYR A 67 1.06 3.37 8.48
CA TYR A 67 1.01 4.23 9.67
C TYR A 67 1.81 5.52 9.46
N LEU A 68 3.06 5.44 8.99
CA LEU A 68 3.87 6.64 8.74
C LEU A 68 3.17 7.60 7.75
N ARG A 69 2.62 7.07 6.66
CA ARG A 69 2.01 7.89 5.61
C ARG A 69 0.62 8.39 5.95
N ASP A 70 -0.28 7.50 6.34
CA ASP A 70 -1.69 7.83 6.52
C ASP A 70 -1.98 8.43 7.91
N GLU A 71 -1.17 8.15 8.93
CA GLU A 71 -1.36 8.70 10.28
C GLU A 71 -0.37 9.83 10.60
N TYR A 72 0.93 9.63 10.38
CA TYR A 72 1.93 10.64 10.77
C TYR A 72 2.01 11.80 9.77
N LEU A 73 2.20 11.51 8.47
CA LEU A 73 2.25 12.56 7.45
C LEU A 73 0.91 13.31 7.31
N ALA A 74 -0.22 12.66 7.60
CA ALA A 74 -1.53 13.31 7.57
C ALA A 74 -1.71 14.43 8.62
N LYS A 75 -0.86 14.48 9.65
CA LYS A 75 -0.89 15.54 10.69
C LYS A 75 -0.37 16.89 10.20
N SER A 76 0.35 16.92 9.09
CA SER A 76 0.92 18.14 8.50
C SER A 76 0.41 18.33 7.07
N ASP A 77 0.17 19.58 6.65
CA ASP A 77 -0.22 19.86 5.26
C ASP A 77 0.90 19.52 4.27
N GLU A 78 2.16 19.63 4.70
CA GLU A 78 3.32 19.19 3.91
C GLU A 78 3.31 17.67 3.73
N GLY A 79 3.07 16.93 4.80
CA GLY A 79 3.00 15.46 4.74
C GLY A 79 1.82 14.95 3.90
N LYS A 80 0.67 15.64 3.92
CA LYS A 80 -0.45 15.36 3.01
C LYS A 80 -0.05 15.58 1.55
N ARG A 81 0.66 16.68 1.24
CA ARG A 81 1.14 16.98 -0.11
C ARG A 81 2.14 15.93 -0.59
N MET A 82 3.09 15.52 0.25
CA MET A 82 4.02 14.43 -0.06
C MET A 82 3.29 13.11 -0.33
N THR A 83 2.30 12.79 0.51
CA THR A 83 1.48 11.59 0.36
C THR A 83 0.69 11.62 -0.94
N GLN A 84 0.07 12.75 -1.27
CA GLN A 84 -0.65 12.92 -2.52
C GLN A 84 0.29 12.77 -3.73
N GLU A 85 1.44 13.43 -3.73
CA GLU A 85 2.41 13.33 -4.81
C GLU A 85 2.87 11.87 -5.00
N TYR A 86 3.15 11.16 -3.89
CA TYR A 86 3.45 9.74 -3.93
C TYR A 86 2.35 8.94 -4.64
N TYR A 87 1.07 9.20 -4.34
CA TYR A 87 -0.05 8.49 -4.99
C TYR A 87 -0.13 8.74 -6.49
N GLU A 88 0.26 9.92 -6.94
CA GLU A 88 0.26 10.28 -8.36
C GLU A 88 1.40 9.60 -9.12
N ILE A 89 2.59 9.49 -8.52
CA ILE A 89 3.78 8.97 -9.20
C ILE A 89 4.02 7.47 -9.00
N ALA A 90 3.61 6.89 -7.86
CA ALA A 90 3.88 5.51 -7.49
C ALA A 90 3.39 4.46 -8.52
N PRO A 91 2.16 4.53 -9.08
CA PRO A 91 1.73 3.55 -10.08
C PRO A 91 2.60 3.59 -11.34
N THR A 92 2.98 4.78 -11.80
CA THR A 92 3.85 4.97 -12.97
C THR A 92 5.26 4.43 -12.72
N ILE A 93 5.81 4.65 -11.52
CA ILE A 93 7.11 4.10 -11.11
C ILE A 93 7.07 2.57 -11.10
N VAL A 94 6.05 1.97 -10.47
CA VAL A 94 5.88 0.52 -10.41
C VAL A 94 5.74 -0.07 -11.81
N GLU A 95 4.95 0.56 -12.69
CA GLU A 95 4.81 0.12 -14.08
C GLU A 95 6.15 0.16 -14.82
N LYS A 96 6.92 1.26 -14.69
CA LYS A 96 8.22 1.39 -15.34
C LYS A 96 9.24 0.36 -14.83
N ILE A 97 9.33 0.17 -13.50
CA ILE A 97 10.21 -0.84 -12.91
C ILE A 97 9.77 -2.23 -13.36
N GLY A 98 8.47 -2.52 -13.38
CA GLY A 98 7.93 -3.82 -13.78
C GLY A 98 8.21 -4.20 -15.23
N ARG A 99 8.54 -3.24 -16.11
CA ARG A 99 8.95 -3.48 -17.50
C ARG A 99 10.45 -3.78 -17.66
N GLU A 100 11.25 -3.55 -16.64
CA GLU A 100 12.69 -3.81 -16.66
C GLU A 100 12.98 -5.30 -16.40
N GLU A 101 13.99 -5.86 -17.06
CA GLU A 101 14.40 -7.26 -16.86
C GLU A 101 14.91 -7.52 -15.43
N ASN A 102 15.56 -6.51 -14.83
CA ASN A 102 16.05 -6.51 -13.46
C ASN A 102 15.04 -5.93 -12.44
N SER A 103 13.74 -5.90 -12.78
CA SER A 103 12.66 -5.42 -11.91
C SER A 103 12.72 -5.97 -10.48
N LYS A 104 12.95 -7.29 -10.33
CA LYS A 104 13.06 -7.94 -9.01
C LYS A 104 14.20 -7.41 -8.16
N GLU A 105 15.35 -7.15 -8.77
CA GLU A 105 16.53 -6.61 -8.08
C GLU A 105 16.28 -5.17 -7.65
N ILE A 106 15.71 -4.35 -8.54
CA ILE A 106 15.31 -2.98 -8.25
C ILE A 106 14.30 -2.93 -7.09
N PHE A 107 13.26 -3.77 -7.13
CA PHE A 107 12.30 -3.87 -6.04
C PHE A 107 12.94 -4.36 -4.74
N GLY A 108 13.93 -5.25 -4.81
CA GLY A 108 14.71 -5.69 -3.65
C GLY A 108 15.50 -4.56 -2.99
N ASP A 109 16.11 -3.69 -3.80
CA ASP A 109 16.84 -2.51 -3.33
C ASP A 109 15.90 -1.51 -2.63
N ILE A 110 14.79 -1.17 -3.28
CA ILE A 110 13.74 -0.31 -2.71
C ILE A 110 13.17 -0.92 -1.43
N PHE A 111 12.98 -2.25 -1.39
CA PHE A 111 12.50 -2.93 -0.19
C PHE A 111 13.51 -2.85 0.97
N SER A 112 14.81 -2.83 0.66
CA SER A 112 15.87 -2.62 1.65
C SER A 112 15.76 -1.22 2.29
N ASP A 113 15.57 -0.18 1.48
CA ASP A 113 15.33 1.19 1.97
C ASP A 113 14.07 1.26 2.84
N ILE A 114 12.98 0.64 2.40
CA ILE A 114 11.73 0.56 3.17
C ILE A 114 11.97 -0.10 4.53
N ARG A 115 12.73 -1.20 4.59
CA ARG A 115 13.07 -1.84 5.87
C ARG A 115 13.88 -0.93 6.79
N GLY A 116 14.77 -0.11 6.23
CA GLY A 116 15.48 0.94 6.96
C GLY A 116 14.52 1.97 7.58
N ILE A 117 13.58 2.47 6.78
CA ILE A 117 12.55 3.42 7.25
C ILE A 117 11.68 2.79 8.34
N VAL A 118 11.23 1.54 8.15
CA VAL A 118 10.42 0.80 9.14
C VAL A 118 11.16 0.66 10.48
N SER A 119 12.47 0.38 10.44
CA SER A 119 13.31 0.33 11.64
C SER A 119 13.35 1.69 12.37
N LEU A 120 13.47 2.78 11.63
CA LEU A 120 13.43 4.14 12.20
C LEU A 120 12.07 4.44 12.85
N VAL A 121 10.97 4.06 12.22
CA VAL A 121 9.63 4.21 12.81
C VAL A 121 9.48 3.40 14.08
N LYS A 122 9.95 2.15 14.09
CA LYS A 122 9.90 1.27 15.28
C LYS A 122 10.76 1.77 16.44
N THR A 123 11.85 2.46 16.15
CA THR A 123 12.72 3.08 17.17
C THR A 123 12.23 4.45 17.63
N GLY A 124 11.11 4.95 17.09
CA GLY A 124 10.51 6.24 17.43
C GLY A 124 11.10 7.45 16.69
N ASN A 125 12.05 7.24 15.78
CA ASN A 125 12.71 8.29 15.00
C ASN A 125 11.88 8.68 13.77
N LEU A 126 10.67 9.21 14.00
CA LEU A 126 9.70 9.54 12.95
C LEU A 126 10.18 10.66 12.00
N GLU A 127 10.95 11.62 12.49
CA GLU A 127 11.55 12.68 11.67
C GLU A 127 12.56 12.11 10.68
N SER A 128 13.48 11.26 11.14
CA SER A 128 14.44 10.58 10.27
C SER A 128 13.75 9.62 9.31
N ALA A 129 12.70 8.91 9.76
CA ALA A 129 11.90 8.05 8.90
C ALA A 129 11.24 8.84 7.76
N THR A 130 10.68 10.01 8.08
CA THR A 130 10.04 10.89 7.10
C THR A 130 11.05 11.42 6.08
N GLY A 131 12.22 11.87 6.53
CA GLY A 131 13.29 12.33 5.63
C GLY A 131 13.82 11.22 4.72
N ASN A 132 13.95 9.98 5.22
CA ASN A 132 14.33 8.84 4.38
C ASN A 132 13.23 8.47 3.39
N TYR A 133 11.97 8.49 3.83
CA TYR A 133 10.82 8.28 2.95
C TYR A 133 10.78 9.30 1.81
N GLU A 134 10.95 10.59 2.12
CA GLU A 134 11.02 11.65 1.11
C GLU A 134 12.16 11.40 0.11
N LYS A 135 13.37 11.14 0.61
CA LYS A 135 14.54 10.88 -0.24
C LYS A 135 14.32 9.68 -1.16
N MET A 136 13.75 8.60 -0.65
CA MET A 136 13.40 7.41 -1.44
C MET A 136 12.41 7.77 -2.55
N VAL A 137 11.29 8.43 -2.20
CA VAL A 137 10.26 8.82 -3.18
C VAL A 137 10.80 9.80 -4.23
N LEU A 138 11.58 10.80 -3.81
CA LEU A 138 12.24 11.75 -4.72
C LEU A 138 13.26 11.05 -5.62
N GLY A 139 14.04 10.10 -5.10
CA GLY A 139 14.98 9.30 -5.89
C GLY A 139 14.27 8.51 -6.99
N LEU A 140 13.18 7.82 -6.63
CA LEU A 140 12.35 7.09 -7.59
C LEU A 140 11.69 8.01 -8.61
N LYS A 141 11.18 9.17 -8.18
CA LYS A 141 10.63 10.20 -9.07
C LYS A 141 11.68 10.65 -10.09
N GLN A 142 12.90 10.94 -9.64
CA GLN A 142 13.97 11.38 -10.54
C GLN A 142 14.42 10.30 -11.51
N ARG A 143 14.42 9.04 -11.09
CA ARG A 143 14.85 7.91 -11.92
C ARG A 143 13.81 7.52 -12.97
N TYR A 144 12.52 7.55 -12.61
CA TYR A 144 11.45 6.98 -13.44
C TYR A 144 10.45 8.00 -13.99
N ILE A 145 10.18 9.11 -13.30
CA ILE A 145 9.23 10.13 -13.79
C ILE A 145 9.94 11.20 -14.62
N LYS A 146 11.21 11.47 -14.35
CA LYS A 146 11.99 12.55 -15.00
C LYS A 146 12.35 12.32 -16.47
N THR A 147 11.76 11.33 -17.13
CA THR A 147 11.90 11.14 -18.57
C THR A 147 10.65 11.63 -19.27
N TRP A 148 10.78 12.85 -19.85
CA TRP A 148 10.22 13.38 -21.12
C TRP A 148 9.60 14.79 -20.99
N ASN A 149 10.35 15.85 -21.30
CA ASN A 149 10.29 16.55 -22.59
C ASN A 149 11.16 17.84 -22.56
N MET A 150 12.37 17.79 -23.10
CA MET A 150 12.99 18.97 -23.72
C MET A 150 13.38 18.59 -25.15
N GLU A 151 12.39 18.16 -25.93
CA GLU A 151 12.31 18.65 -27.31
C GLU A 151 11.68 20.04 -27.23
N VAL A 152 12.50 21.07 -27.32
CA VAL A 152 12.07 22.33 -27.91
C VAL A 152 12.83 22.46 -29.23
N VAL A 153 12.03 22.34 -30.28
CA VAL A 153 12.20 22.78 -31.67
C VAL A 153 13.07 24.03 -31.84
#